data_AF-A0AB72UEM2-F1
#
_entry.id   AF-A0AB72UEM2-F1
#
_cell.length_a   1.000
_cell.length_b   1.000
_cell.length_c   1.000
_cell.angle_alpha   90.00
_cell.angle_beta   90.00
_cell.angle_gamma   90.00
#
_symmetry.space_group_name_H-M   'P 1'
#
loop_
_entity.id
_entity.type
_entity.pdbx_description
1 polymer ?
#
loop_
_entity_poly.entity_id
_entity_poly.type
_entity_poly.pdbx_seq_one_letter_code
_entity_poly.pdbx_strand_id
1 'polypeptide(L)'
;MPCLSGVLPQRPKQSFLRHQLAAKRFHIVRLVQGIRMQSPYPSNLVVITGGPGAGKTTLINYLHERGYEISREVARAVIEEQQERGGNALPWGDNEAYAGLMTRGSIRAWQHGMGQDPQTVFFDRGLPDTLAHRELSGLPDDPGLKRAIETYRYRKTVFILPPWSEIYKTDSARTQSFADAVRTYVVLYRTYLQCGYEPIEIRKGPVEQRAAQILARLKL
;
A
#
# COMPACT_ATOMS: atom_id res chain seq x y z
N MET A 1 14.30 95.70 -16.11
CA MET A 1 12.82 95.66 -16.16
C MET A 1 12.42 94.83 -17.37
N PRO A 2 11.35 94.01 -17.33
CA PRO A 2 10.92 92.97 -16.38
C PRO A 2 11.04 91.56 -17.04
N CYS A 3 11.18 90.44 -16.33
CA CYS A 3 10.15 89.66 -15.61
C CYS A 3 8.90 89.35 -16.46
N LEU A 4 8.28 88.16 -16.48
CA LEU A 4 8.41 86.86 -15.80
C LEU A 4 7.31 85.94 -16.39
N SER A 5 7.38 84.65 -16.04
CA SER A 5 6.30 83.64 -16.05
C SER A 5 6.06 82.90 -17.39
N GLY A 6 6.05 81.57 -17.47
CA GLY A 6 6.13 80.56 -16.42
C GLY A 6 6.65 79.23 -16.99
N VAL A 7 7.63 78.67 -16.28
CA VAL A 7 8.06 77.28 -16.39
C VAL A 7 7.34 76.54 -15.26
N LEU A 8 6.50 75.57 -15.61
CA LEU A 8 5.87 74.62 -14.68
C LEU A 8 5.87 73.22 -15.32
N PRO A 9 5.83 72.15 -14.52
CA PRO A 9 7.01 71.30 -14.39
C PRO A 9 6.87 69.98 -15.14
N GLN A 10 8.02 69.49 -15.62
CA GLN A 10 8.28 68.10 -15.97
C GLN A 10 7.75 67.18 -14.85
N ARG A 11 6.71 66.40 -15.12
CA ARG A 11 6.30 65.34 -14.19
C ARG A 11 7.41 64.29 -14.14
N PRO A 12 7.95 63.96 -12.96
CA PRO A 12 8.99 62.96 -12.84
C PRO A 12 8.44 61.56 -13.14
N LYS A 13 9.20 60.88 -14.00
CA LYS A 13 9.34 59.44 -14.24
C LYS A 13 8.56 58.54 -13.26
N GLN A 14 7.74 57.68 -13.85
CA GLN A 14 7.17 56.41 -13.34
C GLN A 14 8.23 55.39 -12.81
N SER A 15 9.39 55.85 -12.31
CA SER A 15 10.52 55.00 -11.94
C SER A 15 10.64 54.73 -10.43
N PHE A 16 9.84 55.39 -9.58
CA PHE A 16 9.95 55.24 -8.13
C PHE A 16 8.95 54.29 -7.46
N LEU A 17 8.09 53.61 -8.23
CA LEU A 17 7.29 52.47 -7.74
C LEU A 17 7.63 51.14 -8.43
N ARG A 18 8.76 51.07 -9.13
CA ARG A 18 9.35 49.79 -9.61
C ARG A 18 10.52 49.31 -8.76
N HIS A 19 11.04 50.16 -7.87
CA HIS A 19 12.20 49.85 -7.03
C HIS A 19 11.88 49.24 -5.66
N GLN A 20 10.60 49.03 -5.31
CA GLN A 20 10.20 48.17 -4.17
C GLN A 20 9.71 46.77 -4.57
N LEU A 21 9.62 46.46 -5.87
CA LEU A 21 9.31 45.10 -6.35
C LEU A 21 10.54 44.35 -6.91
N ALA A 22 11.71 45.00 -6.93
CA ALA A 22 12.97 44.41 -7.40
C ALA A 22 13.76 43.65 -6.31
N ALA A 23 13.40 43.81 -5.02
CA ALA A 23 14.12 43.18 -3.90
C ALA A 23 13.52 41.83 -3.41
N LYS A 24 12.48 41.31 -4.07
CA LYS A 24 11.91 39.97 -3.80
C LYS A 24 11.98 38.99 -4.98
N ARG A 25 12.73 39.32 -6.04
CA ARG A 25 12.92 38.45 -7.22
C ARG A 25 14.31 37.82 -7.35
N PHE A 26 15.17 38.04 -6.36
CA PHE A 26 16.45 37.37 -6.20
C PHE A 26 16.56 36.77 -4.80
N HIS A 27 15.68 35.80 -4.51
CA HIS A 27 16.02 34.69 -3.63
C HIS A 27 15.69 33.39 -4.37
N ILE A 28 16.65 33.05 -5.25
CA ILE A 28 17.12 31.68 -5.50
C ILE A 28 16.15 30.83 -6.34
N VAL A 29 16.10 31.04 -7.65
CA VAL A 29 16.87 30.26 -8.66
C VAL A 29 18.04 29.43 -8.10
N ARG A 30 17.72 28.40 -7.30
CA ARG A 30 18.37 27.08 -7.10
C ARG A 30 17.26 26.26 -6.44
N LEU A 31 16.60 25.27 -7.02
CA LEU A 31 17.10 24.17 -7.82
C LEU A 31 16.00 23.75 -8.81
N VAL A 32 16.27 23.93 -10.10
CA VAL A 32 15.80 22.99 -11.12
C VAL A 32 16.65 21.73 -10.96
N GLN A 33 16.33 20.90 -9.95
CA GLN A 33 16.80 19.52 -9.84
C GLN A 33 15.63 18.66 -9.38
N GLY A 34 14.95 18.06 -10.35
CA GLY A 34 14.14 16.86 -10.17
C GLY A 34 12.84 17.02 -9.36
N ILE A 35 11.80 17.60 -9.96
CA ILE A 35 10.44 17.12 -9.65
C ILE A 35 10.34 15.72 -10.24
N ARG A 36 10.92 14.71 -9.56
CA ARG A 36 10.44 13.34 -9.72
C ARG A 36 8.99 13.42 -9.24
N MET A 37 8.02 13.19 -10.12
CA MET A 37 6.70 12.78 -9.66
C MET A 37 6.96 11.60 -8.72
N GLN A 38 6.81 11.81 -7.42
CA GLN A 38 7.00 10.75 -6.45
C GLN A 38 5.94 9.71 -6.80
N SER A 39 6.40 8.52 -7.16
CA SER A 39 5.51 7.39 -7.45
C SER A 39 4.52 7.27 -6.29
N PRO A 40 3.20 7.16 -6.54
CA PRO A 40 2.24 6.96 -5.46
C PRO A 40 2.49 5.63 -4.73
N TYR A 41 3.30 4.75 -5.31
CA TYR A 41 3.73 3.50 -4.72
C TYR A 41 5.04 3.71 -3.93
N PRO A 42 5.05 3.49 -2.60
CA PRO A 42 6.28 3.49 -1.81
C PRO A 42 7.21 2.36 -2.28
N SER A 43 8.51 2.55 -2.04
CA SER A 43 9.53 1.60 -2.50
C SER A 43 9.75 0.42 -1.53
N ASN A 44 9.46 0.63 -0.25
CA ASN A 44 9.84 -0.26 0.84
C ASN A 44 8.71 -1.21 1.30
N LEU A 45 7.43 -0.92 1.02
CA LEU A 45 6.31 -1.77 1.44
C LEU A 45 5.97 -2.81 0.37
N VAL A 46 6.27 -4.08 0.63
CA VAL A 46 6.08 -5.16 -0.34
C VAL A 46 4.99 -6.12 0.14
N VAL A 47 3.97 -6.33 -0.69
CA VAL A 47 2.88 -7.27 -0.35
C VAL A 47 3.16 -8.65 -0.90
N ILE A 48 2.98 -9.66 -0.05
CA ILE A 48 2.91 -11.07 -0.39
C ILE A 48 1.49 -11.56 -0.05
N THR A 49 0.72 -11.94 -1.07
CA THR A 49 -0.67 -12.40 -0.96
C THR A 49 -0.84 -13.82 -1.53
N GLY A 50 -2.04 -14.39 -1.38
CA GLY A 50 -2.39 -15.72 -1.84
C GLY A 50 -3.43 -16.39 -0.94
N GLY A 51 -4.03 -17.47 -1.43
CA GLY A 51 -5.03 -18.24 -0.70
C GLY A 51 -4.49 -18.88 0.59
N PRO A 52 -5.37 -19.40 1.46
CA PRO A 52 -4.97 -20.23 2.57
C PRO A 52 -4.21 -21.47 2.09
N GLY A 53 -3.23 -21.93 2.88
CA GLY A 53 -2.41 -23.10 2.54
C GLY A 53 -1.30 -22.85 1.51
N ALA A 54 -1.17 -21.66 0.91
CA ALA A 54 -0.14 -21.36 -0.09
C ALA A 54 1.31 -21.25 0.48
N GLY A 55 1.52 -21.51 1.76
CA GLY A 55 2.86 -21.42 2.39
C GLY A 55 3.43 -20.00 2.49
N LYS A 56 2.56 -18.99 2.64
CA LYS A 56 2.94 -17.56 2.82
C LYS A 56 3.69 -17.32 4.12
N THR A 57 3.14 -17.79 5.24
CA THR A 57 3.75 -17.61 6.57
C THR A 57 5.17 -18.16 6.62
N THR A 58 5.41 -19.34 6.05
CA THR A 58 6.75 -19.91 5.92
C THR A 58 7.70 -19.01 5.13
N LEU A 59 7.24 -18.43 4.02
CA LEU A 59 8.03 -17.53 3.19
C LEU A 59 8.35 -16.21 3.89
N ILE A 60 7.37 -15.63 4.58
CA ILE A 60 7.52 -14.37 5.31
C ILE A 60 8.48 -14.54 6.50
N ASN A 61 8.35 -15.63 7.25
CA ASN A 61 9.28 -15.93 8.35
C ASN A 61 10.71 -16.13 7.83
N TYR A 62 10.87 -16.82 6.70
CA TYR A 62 12.18 -16.98 6.07
C TYR A 62 12.80 -15.65 5.62
N LEU A 63 12.00 -14.71 5.12
CA LEU A 63 12.46 -13.35 4.80
C LEU A 63 12.85 -12.59 6.07
N HIS A 64 12.08 -12.72 7.15
CA HIS A 64 12.40 -12.11 8.44
C HIS A 64 13.74 -12.61 9.01
N GLU A 65 13.99 -13.92 8.97
CA GLU A 65 15.27 -14.53 9.39
C GLU A 65 16.47 -14.02 8.58
N ARG A 66 16.23 -13.47 7.38
CA ARG A 66 17.25 -12.84 6.53
C ARG A 66 17.43 -11.33 6.78
N GLY A 67 16.79 -10.80 7.81
CA GLY A 67 16.97 -9.42 8.27
C GLY A 67 16.02 -8.39 7.66
N TYR A 68 14.90 -8.82 7.04
CA TYR A 68 13.86 -7.91 6.57
C TYR A 68 12.74 -7.76 7.60
N GLU A 69 12.12 -6.59 7.64
CA GLU A 69 10.96 -6.34 8.50
C GLU A 69 9.71 -7.03 7.94
N ILE A 70 8.77 -7.39 8.82
CA ILE A 70 7.52 -8.05 8.44
C ILE A 70 6.30 -7.41 9.08
N SER A 71 5.20 -7.39 8.34
CA SER A 71 3.87 -7.07 8.84
C SER A 71 3.01 -8.33 8.79
N ARG A 72 2.55 -8.78 9.96
CA ARG A 72 1.76 -10.01 10.10
C ARG A 72 0.31 -9.81 9.63
N GLU A 73 -0.36 -10.92 9.34
CA GLU A 73 -1.74 -10.96 8.85
C GLU A 73 -2.73 -10.30 9.83
N VAL A 74 -3.31 -9.17 9.41
CA VAL A 74 -4.30 -8.41 10.21
C VAL A 74 -5.57 -9.23 10.44
N ALA A 75 -6.01 -9.98 9.44
CA ALA A 75 -7.23 -10.79 9.49
C ALA A 75 -7.24 -11.76 10.68
N ARG A 76 -6.09 -12.38 10.96
CA ARG A 76 -5.90 -13.31 12.07
C ARG A 76 -5.89 -12.60 13.42
N ALA A 77 -5.17 -11.48 13.53
CA ALA A 77 -5.13 -10.70 14.76
C ALA A 77 -6.53 -10.18 15.16
N VAL A 78 -7.36 -9.79 14.19
CA VAL A 78 -8.75 -9.39 14.45
C VAL A 78 -9.58 -10.56 15.00
N ILE A 79 -9.43 -11.77 14.44
CA ILE A 79 -10.15 -12.96 14.93
C ILE A 79 -9.76 -13.25 16.38
N GLU A 80 -8.46 -13.29 16.66
CA GLU A 80 -7.91 -13.56 18.00
C GLU A 80 -8.44 -12.53 19.01
N GLU A 81 -8.35 -11.23 18.71
CA GLU A 81 -8.84 -10.15 19.58
C GLU A 81 -10.36 -10.24 19.85
N GLN A 82 -11.16 -10.55 18.82
CA GLN A 82 -12.61 -10.66 18.96
C GLN A 82 -13.01 -11.89 19.77
N GLN A 83 -12.35 -13.03 19.56
CA GLN A 83 -12.60 -14.24 20.37
C GLN A 83 -12.25 -14.03 21.84
N GLU A 84 -11.09 -13.41 22.13
CA GLU A 84 -10.65 -13.12 23.50
C GLU A 84 -11.64 -12.23 24.27
N ARG A 85 -12.30 -11.30 23.58
CA ARG A 85 -13.25 -10.34 24.19
C ARG A 85 -14.71 -10.77 24.08
N GLY A 86 -15.00 -11.96 23.53
CA GLY A 86 -16.37 -12.42 23.28
C GLY A 86 -17.14 -11.57 22.26
N GLY A 87 -16.42 -10.86 21.37
CA GLY A 87 -16.99 -10.06 20.30
C GLY A 87 -17.47 -10.91 19.12
N ASN A 88 -18.35 -10.34 18.30
CA ASN A 88 -18.94 -11.02 17.15
C ASN A 88 -18.45 -10.50 15.78
N ALA A 89 -17.47 -9.58 15.74
CA ALA A 89 -16.92 -9.08 14.47
C ALA A 89 -15.96 -10.10 13.85
N LEU A 90 -16.51 -11.24 13.44
CA LEU A 90 -15.83 -12.43 12.96
C LEU A 90 -16.34 -12.79 11.56
N PRO A 91 -15.55 -13.50 10.73
CA PRO A 91 -15.97 -13.84 9.37
C PRO A 91 -17.21 -14.78 9.32
N TRP A 92 -17.46 -15.53 10.39
CA TRP A 92 -18.67 -16.38 10.56
C TRP A 92 -19.74 -15.72 11.45
N GLY A 93 -19.52 -14.48 11.90
CA GLY A 93 -20.44 -13.69 12.71
C GLY A 93 -20.86 -12.43 11.96
N ASP A 94 -20.60 -11.27 12.56
CA ASP A 94 -20.72 -9.97 11.89
C ASP A 94 -19.53 -9.73 10.96
N ASN A 95 -19.66 -10.25 9.74
CA ASN A 95 -18.64 -10.19 8.71
C ASN A 95 -18.41 -8.75 8.18
N GLU A 96 -19.42 -7.88 8.24
CA GLU A 96 -19.28 -6.47 7.87
C GLU A 96 -18.39 -5.73 8.88
N ALA A 97 -18.65 -5.91 10.18
CA ALA A 97 -17.80 -5.36 11.23
C ALA A 97 -16.38 -5.93 11.18
N TYR A 98 -16.24 -7.23 10.89
CA TYR A 98 -14.95 -7.90 10.68
C TYR A 98 -14.15 -7.23 9.54
N ALA A 99 -14.77 -7.04 8.37
CA ALA A 99 -14.15 -6.37 7.25
C ALA A 99 -13.73 -4.92 7.60
N GLY A 100 -14.56 -4.20 8.35
CA GLY A 100 -14.22 -2.87 8.86
C GLY A 100 -13.01 -2.87 9.80
N LEU A 101 -12.89 -3.86 10.70
CA LEU A 101 -11.73 -4.03 11.57
C LEU A 101 -10.46 -4.36 10.76
N MET A 102 -10.56 -5.24 9.77
CA MET A 102 -9.46 -5.55 8.87
C MET A 102 -8.96 -4.31 8.12
N THR A 103 -9.86 -3.47 7.60
CA THR A 103 -9.50 -2.20 6.95
C THR A 103 -8.72 -1.30 7.90
N ARG A 104 -9.24 -1.05 9.10
CA ARG A 104 -8.57 -0.18 10.10
C ARG A 104 -7.23 -0.74 10.55
N GLY A 105 -7.14 -2.06 10.78
CA GLY A 105 -5.91 -2.74 11.15
C GLY A 105 -4.86 -2.65 10.05
N SER A 106 -5.26 -2.83 8.79
CA SER A 106 -4.36 -2.75 7.63
C SER A 106 -3.81 -1.34 7.42
N ILE A 107 -4.61 -0.29 7.68
CA ILE A 107 -4.13 1.10 7.66
C ILE A 107 -3.07 1.34 8.75
N ARG A 108 -3.30 0.85 9.98
CA ARG A 108 -2.30 0.97 11.05
C ARG A 108 -1.01 0.22 10.72
N ALA A 109 -1.12 -1.00 10.19
CA ALA A 109 0.02 -1.78 9.73
C ALA A 109 0.80 -1.06 8.63
N TRP A 110 0.11 -0.43 7.68
CA TRP A 110 0.72 0.38 6.63
C TRP A 110 1.47 1.59 7.21
N GLN A 111 0.87 2.34 8.14
CA GLN A 111 1.49 3.49 8.80
C GLN A 111 2.76 3.10 9.54
N HIS A 112 2.72 1.98 10.26
CA HIS A 112 3.90 1.43 10.93
C HIS A 112 5.01 1.07 9.94
N GLY A 113 4.66 0.39 8.84
CA GLY A 113 5.64 0.01 7.81
C GLY A 113 6.26 1.22 7.11
N MET A 114 5.49 2.29 6.85
CA MET A 114 6.05 3.55 6.34
C MET A 114 7.08 4.16 7.29
N GLY A 115 6.89 3.99 8.60
CA GLY A 115 7.84 4.45 9.62
C GLY A 115 9.17 3.69 9.62
N GLN A 116 9.28 2.57 8.90
CA GLN A 116 10.52 1.78 8.79
C GLN A 116 11.39 2.18 7.59
N ASP A 117 10.95 3.11 6.73
CA ASP A 117 11.72 3.56 5.55
C ASP A 117 13.14 4.05 5.98
N PRO A 118 14.24 3.58 5.37
CA PRO A 118 14.34 2.85 4.09
C PRO A 118 14.29 1.31 4.16
N GLN A 119 14.02 0.71 5.32
CA GLN A 119 13.96 -0.75 5.45
C GLN A 119 12.74 -1.32 4.71
N THR A 120 12.97 -2.43 3.99
CA THR A 120 11.91 -3.15 3.30
C THR A 120 11.06 -3.93 4.30
N VAL A 121 9.74 -3.75 4.22
CA VAL A 121 8.75 -4.42 5.05
C VAL A 121 7.90 -5.35 4.17
N PHE A 122 7.91 -6.64 4.47
CA PHE A 122 7.07 -7.63 3.80
C PHE A 122 5.74 -7.82 4.53
N PHE A 123 4.63 -7.54 3.84
CA PHE A 123 3.28 -7.65 4.36
C PHE A 123 2.68 -9.02 4.02
N ASP A 124 2.23 -9.75 5.04
CA ASP A 124 1.30 -10.87 4.89
C ASP A 124 -0.09 -10.30 4.62
N ARG A 125 -0.41 -10.09 3.33
CA ARG A 125 -1.61 -9.42 2.80
C ARG A 125 -1.61 -7.90 2.89
N GLY A 126 -2.28 -7.26 1.92
CA GLY A 126 -2.48 -5.81 1.90
C GLY A 126 -3.97 -5.43 1.96
N LEU A 127 -4.27 -4.13 2.01
CA LEU A 127 -5.66 -3.63 1.94
C LEU A 127 -6.51 -4.24 0.80
N PRO A 128 -5.98 -4.52 -0.42
CA PRO A 128 -6.77 -5.20 -1.45
C PRO A 128 -7.24 -6.61 -1.08
N ASP A 129 -6.57 -7.33 -0.16
CA ASP A 129 -7.07 -8.61 0.36
C ASP A 129 -8.41 -8.42 1.10
N THR A 130 -8.61 -7.31 1.82
CA THR A 130 -9.89 -7.00 2.46
C THR A 130 -11.00 -6.81 1.43
N LEU A 131 -10.69 -6.16 0.29
CA LEU A 131 -11.65 -5.98 -0.79
C LEU A 131 -12.02 -7.33 -1.45
N ALA A 132 -11.03 -8.18 -1.68
CA ALA A 132 -11.24 -9.54 -2.17
C ALA A 132 -12.09 -10.38 -1.20
N HIS A 133 -11.86 -10.26 0.12
CA HIS A 133 -12.67 -10.92 1.14
C HIS A 133 -14.13 -10.49 1.10
N ARG A 134 -14.39 -9.18 0.99
CA ARG A 134 -15.76 -8.65 0.87
C ARG A 134 -16.47 -9.24 -0.34
N GLU A 135 -15.78 -9.32 -1.47
CA GLU A 135 -16.34 -9.90 -2.69
C GLU A 135 -16.66 -11.39 -2.52
N LEU A 136 -15.71 -12.18 -2.00
CA LEU A 136 -15.90 -13.62 -1.74
C LEU A 136 -17.03 -13.89 -0.74
N SER A 137 -17.27 -12.95 0.17
CA SER A 137 -18.31 -13.02 1.19
C SER A 137 -19.67 -12.47 0.75
N GLY A 138 -19.77 -11.91 -0.47
CA GLY A 138 -20.99 -11.26 -0.94
C GLY A 138 -21.38 -10.00 -0.15
N LEU A 139 -20.41 -9.34 0.49
CA LEU A 139 -20.66 -8.11 1.24
C LEU A 139 -20.92 -6.92 0.30
N PRO A 140 -21.70 -5.90 0.72
CA PRO A 140 -21.92 -4.70 -0.06
C PRO A 140 -20.63 -3.97 -0.43
N ASP A 141 -20.70 -3.14 -1.47
CA ASP A 141 -19.57 -2.30 -1.85
C ASP A 141 -19.21 -1.30 -0.73
N ASP A 142 -17.92 -1.05 -0.54
CA ASP A 142 -17.40 -0.11 0.47
C ASP A 142 -16.53 0.97 -0.22
N PRO A 143 -17.12 2.13 -0.56
CA PRO A 143 -16.38 3.25 -1.13
C PRO A 143 -15.27 3.78 -0.22
N GLY A 144 -15.40 3.61 1.10
CA GLY A 144 -14.38 3.99 2.08
C GLY A 144 -13.13 3.13 1.94
N LEU A 145 -13.30 1.80 1.84
CA LEU A 145 -12.21 0.87 1.58
C LEU A 145 -11.52 1.16 0.23
N LYS A 146 -12.29 1.43 -0.83
CA LYS A 146 -11.70 1.78 -2.15
C LYS A 146 -10.82 3.03 -2.07
N ARG A 147 -11.30 4.10 -1.43
CA ARG A 147 -10.50 5.31 -1.19
C ARG A 147 -9.28 5.02 -0.32
N ALA A 148 -9.40 4.13 0.68
CA ALA A 148 -8.27 3.72 1.50
C ALA A 148 -7.21 2.99 0.67
N ILE A 149 -7.59 2.07 -0.22
CA ILE A 149 -6.67 1.39 -1.14
C ILE A 149 -5.98 2.39 -2.07
N GLU A 150 -6.70 3.43 -2.51
CA GLU A 150 -6.13 4.48 -3.36
C GLU A 150 -5.10 5.35 -2.64
N THR A 151 -5.28 5.55 -1.33
CA THR A 151 -4.47 6.41 -0.47
C THR A 151 -3.25 5.67 0.10
N TYR A 152 -3.47 4.50 0.69
CA TYR A 152 -2.47 3.71 1.41
C TYR A 152 -1.84 2.67 0.46
N ARG A 153 -1.09 3.19 -0.50
CA ARG A 153 -0.47 2.37 -1.57
C ARG A 153 0.72 1.57 -1.04
N TYR A 154 0.90 0.38 -1.57
CA TYR A 154 2.10 -0.45 -1.39
C TYR A 154 3.02 -0.27 -2.60
N ARG A 155 4.13 -1.00 -2.70
CA ARG A 155 4.87 -1.11 -3.96
C ARG A 155 3.94 -1.60 -5.07
N LYS A 156 4.09 -1.05 -6.29
CA LYS A 156 3.24 -1.39 -7.45
C LYS A 156 3.28 -2.89 -7.76
N THR A 157 4.47 -3.47 -7.69
CA THR A 157 4.68 -4.91 -7.83
C THR A 157 4.31 -5.61 -6.53
N VAL A 158 3.38 -6.55 -6.61
CA VAL A 158 2.95 -7.41 -5.49
C VAL A 158 3.20 -8.86 -5.86
N PHE A 159 3.43 -9.73 -4.88
CA PHE A 159 3.68 -11.14 -5.12
C PHE A 159 2.50 -11.97 -4.68
N ILE A 160 2.02 -12.85 -5.56
CA ILE A 160 0.89 -13.74 -5.26
C ILE A 160 1.35 -15.19 -5.35
N LEU A 161 0.98 -15.98 -4.35
CA LEU A 161 1.28 -17.41 -4.30
C LEU A 161 0.06 -18.18 -4.83
N PRO A 162 0.20 -18.92 -5.95
CA PRO A 162 -0.85 -19.78 -6.47
C PRO A 162 -1.21 -20.92 -5.51
N PRO A 163 -2.43 -21.46 -5.56
CA PRO A 163 -2.80 -22.65 -4.81
C PRO A 163 -2.15 -23.87 -5.48
N TRP A 164 -1.10 -24.41 -4.87
CA TRP A 164 -0.49 -25.67 -5.34
C TRP A 164 -1.17 -26.86 -4.68
N SER A 165 -1.72 -27.77 -5.48
CA SER A 165 -2.47 -28.93 -5.01
C SER A 165 -1.66 -29.84 -4.09
N GLU A 166 -0.33 -29.86 -4.23
CA GLU A 166 0.55 -30.80 -3.54
C GLU A 166 1.02 -30.30 -2.15
N ILE A 167 0.79 -29.03 -1.81
CA ILE A 167 0.93 -28.54 -0.42
C ILE A 167 -0.43 -28.30 0.25
N TYR A 168 -1.52 -28.56 -0.48
CA TYR A 168 -2.87 -28.52 0.05
C TYR A 168 -3.09 -29.73 0.96
N LYS A 169 -2.57 -29.65 2.19
CA LYS A 169 -2.90 -30.59 3.25
C LYS A 169 -4.18 -30.11 3.93
N THR A 170 -5.23 -30.91 3.83
CA THR A 170 -6.37 -30.88 4.75
C THR A 170 -5.84 -31.25 6.14
N ASP A 171 -5.38 -30.26 6.88
CA ASP A 171 -5.19 -30.39 8.32
C ASP A 171 -6.57 -30.29 8.98
N SER A 172 -6.79 -31.02 10.07
CA SER A 172 -8.09 -31.21 10.75
C SER A 172 -8.77 -29.92 11.24
N ALA A 173 -8.12 -28.76 11.06
CA ALA A 173 -8.63 -27.44 11.40
C ALA A 173 -9.16 -26.61 10.21
N ARG A 174 -9.12 -27.12 8.95
CA ARG A 174 -9.49 -26.31 7.76
C ARG A 174 -10.52 -27.01 6.87
N THR A 175 -11.73 -26.45 6.85
CA THR A 175 -12.92 -26.95 6.14
C THR A 175 -13.07 -26.49 4.69
N GLN A 176 -12.07 -25.81 4.11
CA GLN A 176 -12.15 -25.32 2.73
C GLN A 176 -11.70 -26.38 1.72
N SER A 177 -12.27 -26.36 0.53
CA SER A 177 -11.91 -27.25 -0.58
C SER A 177 -10.76 -26.66 -1.42
N PHE A 178 -10.04 -27.49 -2.17
CA PHE A 178 -9.06 -26.98 -3.15
C PHE A 178 -9.72 -26.02 -4.16
N ALA A 179 -10.98 -26.26 -4.52
CA ALA A 179 -11.77 -25.37 -5.36
C ALA A 179 -11.97 -23.99 -4.72
N ASP A 180 -12.14 -23.91 -3.39
CA ASP A 180 -12.18 -22.62 -2.67
C ASP A 180 -10.86 -21.88 -2.75
N ALA A 181 -9.73 -22.59 -2.65
CA ALA A 181 -8.41 -21.99 -2.78
C ALA A 181 -8.18 -21.42 -4.19
N VAL A 182 -8.62 -22.12 -5.24
CA VAL A 182 -8.59 -21.64 -6.63
C VAL A 182 -9.50 -20.43 -6.81
N ARG A 183 -10.74 -20.47 -6.30
CA ARG A 183 -11.65 -19.31 -6.34
C ARG A 183 -11.03 -18.08 -5.67
N THR A 184 -10.46 -18.28 -4.49
CA THR A 184 -9.80 -17.22 -3.71
C THR A 184 -8.63 -16.62 -4.50
N TYR A 185 -7.81 -17.48 -5.12
CA TYR A 185 -6.70 -17.04 -5.96
C TYR A 185 -7.15 -16.16 -7.13
N VAL A 186 -8.18 -16.59 -7.86
CA VAL A 186 -8.72 -15.85 -9.02
C VAL A 186 -9.25 -14.48 -8.59
N VAL A 187 -10.01 -14.42 -7.49
CA VAL A 187 -10.54 -13.16 -6.96
C VAL A 187 -9.39 -12.25 -6.53
N LEU A 188 -8.43 -12.74 -5.74
CA LEU A 188 -7.26 -11.96 -5.32
C LEU A 188 -6.50 -11.38 -6.51
N TYR A 189 -6.15 -12.21 -7.50
CA TYR A 189 -5.43 -11.77 -8.68
C TYR A 189 -6.16 -10.64 -9.41
N ARG A 190 -7.47 -10.81 -9.62
CA ARG A 190 -8.31 -9.80 -10.26
C ARG A 190 -8.43 -8.53 -9.44
N THR A 191 -8.65 -8.63 -8.13
CA THR A 191 -8.77 -7.48 -7.24
C THR A 191 -7.50 -6.64 -7.25
N TYR A 192 -6.32 -7.27 -7.20
CA TYR A 192 -5.05 -6.55 -7.26
C TYR A 192 -4.86 -5.82 -8.60
N LEU A 193 -5.21 -6.46 -9.72
CA LEU A 193 -5.20 -5.80 -11.03
C LEU A 193 -6.14 -4.59 -11.09
N GLN A 194 -7.38 -4.75 -10.61
CA GLN A 194 -8.38 -3.67 -10.59
C GLN A 194 -7.95 -2.49 -9.71
N CYS A 195 -7.20 -2.76 -8.63
CA CYS A 195 -6.64 -1.74 -7.76
C CYS A 195 -5.39 -1.04 -8.32
N GLY A 196 -4.91 -1.43 -9.52
CA GLY A 196 -3.78 -0.81 -10.21
C GLY A 196 -2.41 -1.42 -9.89
N TYR A 197 -2.37 -2.58 -9.22
CA TYR A 197 -1.13 -3.29 -8.91
C TYR A 197 -0.72 -4.25 -10.03
N GLU A 198 0.54 -4.68 -9.98
CA GLU A 198 1.12 -5.67 -10.88
C GLU A 198 1.39 -6.95 -10.08
N PRO A 199 0.42 -7.88 -9.98
CA PRO A 199 0.62 -9.16 -9.31
C PRO A 199 1.55 -10.06 -10.11
N ILE A 200 2.64 -10.49 -9.47
CA ILE A 200 3.59 -11.46 -10.00
C ILE A 200 3.39 -12.79 -9.29
N GLU A 201 3.12 -13.82 -10.07
CA GLU A 201 3.04 -15.18 -9.55
C GLU A 201 4.42 -15.67 -9.14
N ILE A 202 4.51 -16.17 -7.90
CA ILE A 202 5.70 -16.87 -7.42
C ILE A 202 5.61 -18.33 -7.84
N ARG A 203 6.64 -18.83 -8.52
CA ARG A 203 6.70 -20.23 -8.92
C ARG A 203 6.89 -21.11 -7.69
N LYS A 204 6.25 -22.29 -7.72
CA LYS A 204 6.41 -23.33 -6.72
C LYS A 204 7.89 -23.70 -6.56
N GLY A 205 8.29 -23.95 -5.32
CA GLY A 205 9.62 -24.43 -4.98
C GLY A 205 9.89 -24.35 -3.47
N PRO A 206 11.08 -24.78 -3.03
CA PRO A 206 11.58 -24.53 -1.68
C PRO A 206 11.47 -23.06 -1.27
N VAL A 207 11.38 -22.80 0.03
CA VAL A 207 11.16 -21.44 0.54
C VAL A 207 12.28 -20.47 0.12
N GLU A 208 13.51 -20.97 0.06
CA GLU A 208 14.72 -20.26 -0.37
C GLU A 208 14.61 -19.78 -1.81
N GLN A 209 14.10 -20.64 -2.71
CA GLN A 209 13.91 -20.31 -4.12
C GLN A 209 12.76 -19.31 -4.32
N ARG A 210 11.68 -19.45 -3.54
CA ARG A 210 10.56 -18.49 -3.55
C ARG A 210 11.01 -17.11 -3.06
N ALA A 211 11.81 -17.06 -1.99
CA ALA A 211 12.40 -15.82 -1.50
C ALA A 211 13.36 -15.20 -2.53
N ALA A 212 14.22 -16.01 -3.15
CA ALA A 212 15.15 -15.53 -4.18
C ALA A 212 14.42 -14.91 -5.38
N GLN A 213 13.29 -15.48 -5.83
CA GLN A 213 12.45 -14.88 -6.88
C GLN A 213 11.97 -13.47 -6.51
N ILE A 214 11.51 -13.30 -5.26
CA ILE A 214 11.05 -12.02 -4.73
C ILE A 214 12.21 -11.02 -4.68
N LEU A 215 13.30 -11.36 -3.99
CA LEU A 215 14.43 -10.46 -3.77
C LEU A 215 15.10 -10.03 -5.09
N ALA A 216 15.30 -10.97 -6.02
CA ALA A 216 15.84 -10.66 -7.34
C ALA A 216 14.95 -9.67 -8.12
N ARG A 217 13.62 -9.79 -8.01
CA ARG A 217 12.68 -8.87 -8.67
C ARG A 217 12.66 -7.49 -8.02
N LEU A 218 12.94 -7.44 -6.71
CA LEU A 218 13.04 -6.20 -5.94
C LEU A 218 14.41 -5.52 -6.07
N LYS A 219 15.44 -6.26 -6.52
CA LYS A 219 16.86 -5.88 -6.55
C LYS A 219 17.45 -5.68 -5.15
N LEU A 220 17.11 -6.60 -4.24
CA LEU A 220 17.57 -6.66 -2.84
C LEU A 220 18.45 -7.89 -2.60
#